data_AF-A0A7J6V610-F1
#
_entry.id   AF-A0A7J6V610-F1
#
_cell.length_a   1.000
_cell.length_b   1.000
_cell.length_c   1.000
_cell.angle_alpha   90.00
_cell.angle_beta   90.00
_cell.angle_gamma   90.00
#
_symmetry.space_group_name_H-M   'P 1'
#
loop_
_entity.id
_entity.type
_entity.pdbx_description
1 polymer ?
#
loop_
_entity_poly.entity_id
_entity_poly.type
_entity_poly.pdbx_seq_one_letter_code
_entity_poly.pdbx_strand_id
1 'polypeptide(L)' 'MQYPSSMSSVSGIQGQLLEVTVVSCSKLKDTEWISRQDPYVCLEYGSTKFRTRTCT' A
#
# COMPACT_ATOMS: atom_id res chain seq x y z
N MET A 1 5.98 31.40 29.65
CA MET A 1 6.27 30.28 28.75
C MET A 1 4.97 29.93 28.03
N GLN A 2 4.86 30.28 26.75
CA GLN A 2 3.66 30.05 25.94
C GLN A 2 3.77 28.67 25.29
N TYR A 3 2.82 27.77 25.54
CA TYR A 3 2.76 26.47 24.85
C TYR A 3 2.27 26.68 23.41
N PRO A 4 2.91 26.06 22.40
CA PRO A 4 2.52 26.28 21.01
C PRO A 4 1.18 25.65 20.67
N SER A 5 0.54 26.33 19.73
CA SER A 5 -0.75 26.19 19.06
C SER A 5 -1.27 24.76 18.88
N SER A 6 -2.58 24.60 19.09
CA SER A 6 -3.43 23.50 18.65
C SER A 6 -2.82 22.72 17.48
N MET A 7 -2.29 21.54 17.77
CA MET A 7 -1.93 20.55 16.77
C MET A 7 -3.24 20.13 16.11
N SER A 8 -3.52 20.64 14.91
CA SER A 8 -4.66 20.20 14.12
C SER A 8 -4.57 18.68 14.02
N SER A 9 -5.51 17.99 14.65
CA SER A 9 -5.62 16.54 14.61
C SER A 9 -5.74 16.12 13.15
N VAL A 10 -4.65 15.66 12.56
CA VAL A 10 -4.65 15.05 11.23
C VAL A 10 -5.63 13.89 11.33
N SER A 11 -6.81 14.05 10.77
CA SER A 11 -7.86 13.04 10.84
C SER A 11 -7.51 11.95 9.83
N GLY A 12 -6.71 10.98 10.27
CA GLY A 12 -6.42 9.78 9.50
C GLY A 12 -7.62 8.83 9.46
N ILE A 13 -7.55 7.80 8.62
CA ILE A 13 -8.57 6.74 8.52
C ILE A 13 -8.49 5.70 9.66
N GLN A 14 -7.65 5.94 10.68
CA GLN A 14 -7.45 5.02 11.78
C GLN A 14 -8.76 4.77 12.54
N GLY A 15 -9.10 3.49 12.74
CA GLY A 15 -10.35 3.09 13.38
C GLY A 15 -11.56 3.03 12.43
N GLN A 16 -11.38 3.33 11.14
CA GLN A 16 -12.41 3.18 10.11
C GLN A 16 -12.12 1.97 9.22
N LEU A 17 -13.17 1.40 8.62
CA LEU A 17 -13.03 0.34 7.62
C LEU A 17 -12.50 0.95 6.31
N LEU A 18 -11.39 0.41 5.81
CA LEU A 18 -10.83 0.74 4.50
C LEU A 18 -10.85 -0.50 3.61
N GLU A 19 -11.73 -0.52 2.61
CA GLU A 19 -11.73 -1.55 1.58
C GLU A 19 -10.79 -1.14 0.45
N VAL A 20 -9.88 -2.05 0.09
CA VAL A 20 -8.92 -1.83 -1.01
C VAL A 20 -9.00 -3.00 -1.98
N THR A 21 -9.29 -2.70 -3.24
CA THR A 21 -9.29 -3.68 -4.34
C THR A 21 -8.08 -3.46 -5.23
N VAL A 22 -7.20 -4.46 -5.32
CA VAL A 22 -6.12 -4.48 -6.29
C VAL A 22 -6.68 -4.99 -7.62
N VAL A 23 -6.74 -4.13 -8.64
CA VAL A 23 -7.32 -4.47 -9.95
C VAL A 23 -6.26 -5.04 -10.91
N SER A 24 -5.27 -4.22 -11.29
CA SER A 24 -4.22 -4.60 -12.23
C SER A 24 -3.01 -3.69 -12.16
N CYS A 25 -1.84 -4.21 -12.52
CA CYS A 25 -0.65 -3.41 -12.82
C CYS A 25 -0.46 -3.32 -14.33
N SER A 26 0.03 -2.20 -14.84
CA SER A 26 0.31 -2.02 -16.26
C SER A 26 1.70 -1.43 -16.48
N LYS A 27 2.33 -1.80 -17.61
CA LYS A 27 3.66 -1.31 -18.02
C LYS A 27 4.73 -1.47 -16.92
N LEU A 28 4.71 -2.63 -16.24
CA LEU A 28 5.74 -2.96 -15.28
C LEU A 28 7.09 -3.01 -16.01
N LYS A 29 8.11 -2.43 -15.38
CA LYS A 29 9.47 -2.51 -15.88
C LYS A 29 9.85 -3.99 -15.92
N ASP A 30 10.36 -4.45 -17.04
CA ASP A 30 10.90 -5.80 -17.11
C ASP A 30 12.18 -5.88 -16.26
N THR A 31 12.17 -6.81 -15.32
CA THR A 31 13.25 -7.03 -14.35
C THR A 31 13.90 -8.38 -14.54
N GLU A 32 13.34 -9.21 -15.42
CA GLU A 32 13.77 -10.58 -15.64
C GLU A 32 14.48 -10.65 -16.98
N TRP A 33 15.62 -11.37 -17.04
CA TRP A 33 16.40 -11.47 -18.27
C TRP A 33 15.89 -12.63 -19.15
N ILE A 34 15.46 -13.74 -18.53
CA ILE A 34 15.23 -15.03 -19.22
C ILE A 34 13.80 -15.57 -18.99
N SER A 35 13.08 -15.07 -17.98
CA SER A 35 11.77 -15.57 -17.57
C SER A 35 10.66 -14.56 -17.77
N ARG A 36 9.42 -15.06 -17.69
CA ARG A 36 8.23 -14.22 -17.65
C ARG A 36 8.12 -13.61 -16.26
N GLN A 37 7.79 -12.32 -16.19
CA GLN A 37 7.58 -11.67 -14.89
C GLN A 37 6.49 -12.34 -14.06
N ASP A 38 6.75 -12.38 -12.75
CA ASP A 38 5.86 -12.94 -11.73
C ASP A 38 5.35 -11.85 -10.75
N PRO A 39 4.54 -10.88 -11.19
CA PRO A 39 4.15 -9.74 -10.36
C PRO A 39 3.17 -10.11 -9.25
N TYR A 40 3.26 -9.38 -8.14
CA TYR A 40 2.30 -9.37 -7.04
C TYR A 40 2.27 -7.98 -6.40
N VAL A 41 1.23 -7.69 -5.62
CA VAL A 41 1.08 -6.43 -4.89
C VAL A 41 1.13 -6.70 -3.38
N CYS A 42 1.90 -5.90 -2.65
CA CYS A 42 1.88 -5.81 -1.20
C CYS A 42 1.09 -4.57 -0.76
N LEU A 43 0.20 -4.73 0.22
CA LEU A 43 -0.54 -3.65 0.85
C LEU A 43 -0.14 -3.60 2.34
N GLU A 44 0.30 -2.44 2.82
CA GLU A 44 0.70 -2.27 4.22
C GLU A 44 0.00 -1.06 4.84
N TYR A 45 -0.61 -1.24 6.02
CA TYR A 45 -1.19 -0.17 6.83
C TYR A 45 -0.92 -0.44 8.31
N GLY A 46 -0.13 0.43 8.95
CA GLY A 46 0.34 0.19 10.32
C GLY A 46 1.13 -1.12 10.42
N SER A 47 0.70 -2.02 11.31
CA SER A 47 1.28 -3.36 11.45
C SER A 47 0.62 -4.42 10.55
N THR A 48 -0.42 -4.06 9.80
CA THR A 48 -1.17 -4.99 8.96
C THR A 48 -0.56 -5.06 7.56
N LYS A 49 -0.36 -6.28 7.07
CA LYS A 49 0.20 -6.55 5.74
C LYS A 49 -0.68 -7.55 4.99
N PHE A 50 -0.93 -7.27 3.71
CA PHE A 50 -1.62 -8.16 2.78
C PHE A 50 -0.79 -8.32 1.50
N ARG A 51 -0.96 -9.45 0.80
CA ARG A 51 -0.30 -9.69 -0.48
C ARG A 51 -1.26 -10.43 -1.42
N THR A 52 -1.26 -10.05 -2.69
CA THR A 52 -1.97 -10.82 -3.73
C THR A 52 -1.25 -12.13 -4.04
N ARG A 53 -1.96 -13.06 -4.68
CA ARG A 53 -1.28 -14.19 -5.34
C ARG A 53 -0.34 -13.65 -6.41
N THR A 54 0.78 -14.34 -6.61
CA THR A 54 1.67 -14.09 -7.73
C THR A 54 0.96 -14.51 -9.03
N CYS A 55 1.02 -13.66 -10.05
CA CYS A 55 0.64 -14.03 -11.41
C CYS A 55 1.83 -14.74 -12.06
N THR A 56 1.64 -15.96 -12.58
CA THR A 56 2.65 -16.77 -13.31
C THR A 56 2.29 -16.91 -14.78
#